data_AF-A0A9D3XHV2-F1
#
_entry.id   AF-A0A9D3XHV2-F1
#
_cell.length_a   1.000
_cell.length_b   1.000
_cell.length_c   1.000
_cell.angle_alpha   90.00
_cell.angle_beta   90.00
_cell.angle_gamma   90.00
#
_symmetry.space_group_name_H-M   'P 1'
#
loop_
_entity.id
_entity.type
_entity.pdbx_description
1 polymer ?
#
loop_
_entity_poly.entity_id
_entity_poly.type
_entity_poly.pdbx_seq_one_letter_code
_entity_poly.pdbx_strand_id
1 'polypeptide(L)'
;MKWFKLLLVLLLAAAGPGAQGQEGLDFPEYDGIDRVVDVNAKNYKSVLKKFSVLALLYHEPVGDDKASQKQFELEELILELAAQVLEEKGVGFGLVDSEKDAAVAKKLGLTEEDSVYVFKEDEMIEYDGEFAADTLVEFLLDVLEDPVELIEGDRELQAFDNIEDEPKLIGYFKNEESEHFKAFVDAAEEFHPYIPFFATFDSKVAKKLTLKLNEIDYYEPFMDKPVTIPDKPNSEEEIVQFIEEHKRSTLRKLKPDSMYETWEDDMDGIHIVAFAEEDDPDGYEFLEILKDVAQDNTDNPDLSIIWIDPEDFPLLIPYWEKTFDIDLSQPQIGVVNVTDVSIQTRRGRPCVGASLAGSRPLCNPWGCDPCWVEGAQCPGFPQSVFQTCAGAMPRLWGNQHGWSPARGHASNMRWSCVFCMDWSVSEMPRHWLHSASRPPLCSR
;
A
#
# COMPACT_ATOMS: atom_id res chain seq x y z
N MET A 1 7.81 57.97 54.91
CA MET A 1 6.53 57.24 55.11
C MET A 1 5.66 57.09 53.85
N LYS A 2 5.60 58.05 52.91
CA LYS A 2 4.77 57.91 51.69
C LYS A 2 5.31 56.93 50.64
N TRP A 3 6.64 56.77 50.55
CA TRP A 3 7.27 55.89 49.56
C TRP A 3 7.15 54.40 49.89
N PHE A 4 7.11 54.07 51.18
CA PHE A 4 6.94 52.69 51.65
C PHE A 4 5.54 52.14 51.30
N LYS A 5 4.51 53.00 51.32
CA LYS A 5 3.14 52.64 50.90
C LYS A 5 3.03 52.44 49.39
N LEU A 6 3.79 53.21 48.60
CA LEU A 6 3.83 53.06 47.15
C LEU A 6 4.55 51.77 46.73
N LEU A 7 5.62 51.41 47.45
CA LEU A 7 6.35 50.16 47.23
C LEU A 7 5.52 48.93 47.64
N LEU A 8 4.73 49.03 48.72
CA LEU A 8 3.83 47.96 49.15
C LEU A 8 2.67 47.73 48.15
N VAL A 9 2.13 48.80 47.57
CA VAL A 9 1.06 48.71 46.54
C VAL A 9 1.62 48.14 45.23
N LEU A 10 2.86 48.47 44.86
CA LEU A 10 3.53 47.88 43.69
C LEU A 10 3.81 46.38 43.89
N LEU A 11 4.22 45.97 45.10
CA LEU A 11 4.46 44.56 45.45
C LEU A 11 3.16 43.74 45.54
N LEU A 12 2.06 44.35 45.97
CA LEU A 12 0.74 43.70 45.98
C LEU A 12 0.12 43.61 44.57
N ALA A 13 0.44 44.54 43.66
CA ALA A 13 0.01 44.49 42.26
C ALA A 13 0.80 43.48 41.42
N ALA A 14 2.02 43.13 41.82
CA ALA A 14 2.81 42.05 41.21
C ALA A 14 2.40 40.64 41.69
N ALA A 15 1.51 40.55 42.68
CA ALA A 15 0.93 39.31 43.19
C ALA A 15 -0.52 39.11 42.70
N GLY A 16 -0.83 39.58 41.48
CA GLY A 16 -1.99 39.05 40.76
C GLY A 16 -1.82 37.54 40.57
N PRO A 17 -2.92 36.76 40.45
CA PRO A 17 -2.81 35.34 40.17
C PRO A 17 -1.88 35.22 38.96
N GLY A 18 -0.76 34.52 39.15
CA GLY A 18 0.17 34.25 38.06
C GLY A 18 -0.67 33.81 36.88
N ALA A 19 -0.38 34.36 35.70
CA ALA A 19 -0.88 33.79 34.48
C ALA A 19 -0.51 32.30 34.53
N GLN A 20 -1.47 31.45 34.93
CA GLN A 20 -1.42 30.05 34.62
C GLN A 20 -1.32 30.08 33.10
N GLY A 21 -0.14 29.74 32.58
CA GLY A 21 -0.06 29.37 31.17
C GLY A 21 -1.21 28.39 30.98
N GLN A 22 -2.06 28.67 30.00
CA GLN A 22 -3.06 27.69 29.59
C GLN A 22 -2.33 26.36 29.45
N GLU A 23 -2.81 25.33 30.15
CA GLU A 23 -2.33 23.97 29.96
C GLU A 23 -2.23 23.76 28.45
N GLY A 24 -1.03 23.37 28.01
CA GLY A 24 -0.73 23.23 26.60
C GLY A 24 -1.61 22.14 25.99
N LEU A 25 -1.39 21.89 24.70
CA LEU A 25 -1.98 20.74 24.05
C LEU A 25 -1.33 19.50 24.67
N ASP A 26 -1.98 18.90 25.67
CA ASP A 26 -1.55 17.62 26.25
C ASP A 26 -1.91 16.54 25.23
N PHE A 27 -0.88 15.89 24.69
CA PHE A 27 -1.07 14.75 23.81
C PHE A 27 -1.62 13.58 24.63
N PRO A 28 -2.64 12.86 24.14
CA PRO A 28 -3.13 11.66 24.80
C PRO A 28 -1.98 10.66 25.01
N GLU A 29 -1.81 10.20 26.25
CA GLU A 29 -0.91 9.10 26.59
C GLU A 29 -1.74 7.84 26.83
N TYR A 30 -1.15 6.66 26.59
CA TYR A 30 -1.77 5.41 26.99
C TYR A 30 -2.04 5.42 28.50
N ASP A 31 -3.31 5.24 28.88
CA ASP A 31 -3.76 5.45 30.27
C ASP A 31 -3.62 4.21 31.17
N GLY A 32 -3.20 3.08 30.59
CA GLY A 32 -3.01 1.82 31.32
C GLY A 32 -4.30 1.10 31.69
N ILE A 33 -5.43 1.44 31.08
CA ILE A 33 -6.71 0.77 31.27
C ILE A 33 -6.89 -0.31 30.20
N ASP A 34 -7.11 -1.55 30.64
CA ASP A 34 -7.40 -2.69 29.76
C ASP A 34 -8.79 -2.54 29.10
N ARG A 35 -8.81 -2.45 27.78
CA ARG A 35 -10.02 -2.33 26.95
C ARG A 35 -10.20 -3.53 26.02
N VAL A 36 -9.11 -4.20 25.65
CA VAL A 36 -9.12 -5.36 24.77
C VAL A 36 -9.73 -6.56 25.51
N VAL A 37 -10.72 -7.19 24.88
CA VAL A 37 -11.49 -8.28 25.51
C VAL A 37 -10.94 -9.64 25.12
N ASP A 38 -10.66 -10.50 26.09
CA ASP A 38 -10.48 -11.95 25.84
C ASP A 38 -11.80 -12.58 25.39
N VAL A 39 -11.93 -12.88 24.10
CA VAL A 39 -13.16 -13.35 23.46
C VAL A 39 -13.19 -14.88 23.43
N ASN A 40 -14.15 -15.44 24.17
CA ASN A 40 -14.30 -16.87 24.34
C ASN A 40 -15.75 -17.33 24.24
N ALA A 41 -15.95 -18.65 24.36
CA ALA A 41 -17.26 -19.28 24.19
C ALA A 41 -18.37 -18.74 25.12
N LYS A 42 -18.01 -18.08 26.23
CA LYS A 42 -18.96 -17.53 27.21
C LYS A 42 -19.44 -16.13 26.84
N ASN A 43 -18.60 -15.30 26.21
CA ASN A 43 -18.86 -13.86 26.02
C ASN A 43 -18.94 -13.42 24.55
N TYR A 44 -18.51 -14.22 23.56
CA TYR A 44 -18.42 -13.77 22.16
C TYR A 44 -19.74 -13.16 21.62
N LYS A 45 -20.89 -13.77 21.96
CA LYS A 45 -22.21 -13.26 21.55
C LYS A 45 -22.57 -11.91 22.18
N SER A 46 -22.09 -11.63 23.39
CA SER A 46 -22.33 -10.34 24.04
C SER A 46 -21.37 -9.28 23.51
N VAL A 47 -20.14 -9.65 23.16
CA VAL A 47 -19.13 -8.74 22.60
C VAL A 47 -19.58 -8.28 21.21
N LEU A 48 -19.95 -9.20 20.31
CA LEU A 48 -20.47 -8.88 18.97
C LEU A 48 -21.72 -7.97 18.97
N LYS A 49 -22.50 -7.98 20.06
CA LYS A 49 -23.69 -7.12 20.18
C LYS A 49 -23.42 -5.77 20.83
N LYS A 50 -22.28 -5.63 21.50
CA LYS A 50 -21.94 -4.44 22.28
C LYS A 50 -21.41 -3.33 21.38
N PHE A 51 -20.67 -3.69 20.35
CA PHE A 51 -19.95 -2.78 19.47
C PHE A 51 -20.56 -2.78 18.07
N SER A 52 -20.58 -1.63 17.41
CA SER A 52 -21.00 -1.51 16.01
C SER A 52 -19.94 -2.04 15.05
N VAL A 53 -18.67 -1.80 15.40
CA VAL A 53 -17.49 -2.37 14.75
C VAL A 53 -16.67 -3.11 15.80
N LEU A 54 -16.24 -4.34 15.50
CA LEU A 54 -15.43 -5.15 16.40
C LEU A 54 -14.21 -5.70 15.65
N ALA A 55 -13.01 -5.31 16.07
CA ALA A 55 -11.76 -5.88 15.58
C ALA A 55 -11.30 -7.02 16.50
N LEU A 56 -11.10 -8.21 15.94
CA LEU A 56 -10.61 -9.40 16.65
C LEU A 56 -9.27 -9.82 16.09
N LEU A 57 -8.22 -9.78 16.92
CA LEU A 57 -6.96 -10.44 16.59
C LEU A 57 -7.10 -11.94 16.87
N TYR A 58 -7.02 -12.74 15.82
CA TYR A 58 -6.99 -14.19 15.92
C TYR A 58 -5.52 -14.63 16.00
N HIS A 59 -5.07 -15.13 17.15
CA HIS A 59 -3.64 -15.31 17.42
C HIS A 59 -3.29 -16.75 17.78
N GLU A 60 -2.04 -17.13 17.52
CA GLU A 60 -1.49 -18.39 18.02
C GLU A 60 -1.40 -18.43 19.56
N PRO A 61 -1.39 -19.61 20.19
CA PRO A 61 -1.14 -19.72 21.62
C PRO A 61 0.24 -19.18 21.96
N VAL A 62 0.30 -18.25 22.92
CA VAL A 62 1.56 -17.63 23.33
C VAL A 62 2.52 -18.69 23.88
N GLY A 63 3.67 -18.83 23.23
CA GLY A 63 4.72 -19.78 23.62
C GLY A 63 5.32 -19.48 25.00
N ASP A 64 5.95 -20.49 25.60
CA ASP A 64 6.64 -20.34 26.89
C ASP A 64 7.95 -19.53 26.79
N ASP A 65 8.43 -19.26 25.58
CA ASP A 65 9.66 -18.51 25.38
C ASP A 65 9.44 -16.99 25.47
N LYS A 66 10.50 -16.30 25.89
CA LYS A 66 10.46 -14.87 26.18
C LYS A 66 10.28 -14.01 24.92
N ALA A 67 10.65 -14.49 23.73
CA ALA A 67 10.50 -13.71 22.51
C ALA A 67 9.03 -13.67 22.10
N SER A 68 8.37 -14.83 22.07
CA SER A 68 6.94 -14.96 21.75
C SER A 68 6.06 -14.19 22.74
N GLN A 69 6.35 -14.26 24.04
CA GLN A 69 5.62 -13.46 25.05
C GLN A 69 5.74 -11.96 24.82
N LYS A 70 6.94 -11.49 24.48
CA LYS A 70 7.17 -10.06 24.23
C LYS A 70 6.53 -9.56 22.95
N GLN A 71 6.48 -10.41 21.92
CA GLN A 71 5.80 -10.09 20.68
C GLN A 71 4.30 -9.93 20.96
N PHE A 72 3.70 -10.89 21.66
CA PHE A 72 2.29 -10.80 22.04
C PHE A 72 1.99 -9.60 22.94
N GLU A 73 2.85 -9.29 23.93
CA GLU A 73 2.72 -8.09 24.78
C GLU A 73 2.74 -6.79 23.96
N LEU A 74 3.58 -6.72 22.91
CA LEU A 74 3.62 -5.58 22.01
C LEU A 74 2.32 -5.49 21.19
N GLU A 75 1.86 -6.62 20.68
CA GLU A 75 0.66 -6.68 19.86
C GLU A 75 -0.60 -6.29 20.64
N GLU A 76 -0.75 -6.82 21.86
CA GLU A 76 -1.81 -6.46 22.78
C GLU A 76 -1.78 -4.96 23.09
N LEU A 77 -0.59 -4.39 23.35
CA LEU A 77 -0.45 -2.96 23.63
C LEU A 77 -0.84 -2.07 22.44
N ILE A 78 -0.55 -2.49 21.20
CA ILE A 78 -0.99 -1.79 19.99
C ILE A 78 -2.51 -1.74 19.92
N LEU A 79 -3.18 -2.87 20.16
CA LEU A 79 -4.64 -2.93 20.20
C LEU A 79 -5.22 -2.11 21.34
N GLU A 80 -4.58 -2.11 22.51
CA GLU A 80 -5.02 -1.30 23.65
C GLU A 80 -4.95 0.21 23.36
N LEU A 81 -3.90 0.65 22.65
CA LEU A 81 -3.79 2.03 22.21
C LEU A 81 -4.88 2.40 21.20
N ALA A 82 -5.11 1.54 20.19
CA ALA A 82 -6.19 1.75 19.22
C ALA A 82 -7.57 1.74 19.89
N ALA A 83 -7.79 0.84 20.87
CA ALA A 83 -9.02 0.77 21.66
C ALA A 83 -9.25 2.03 22.49
N GLN A 84 -8.20 2.62 23.06
CA GLN A 84 -8.30 3.89 23.78
C GLN A 84 -8.72 5.03 22.84
N VAL A 85 -8.15 5.10 21.64
CA VAL A 85 -8.46 6.17 20.67
C VAL A 85 -9.89 6.06 20.13
N LEU A 86 -10.36 4.83 19.87
CA LEU A 86 -11.65 4.58 19.24
C LEU A 86 -12.79 4.25 20.22
N GLU A 87 -12.55 4.35 21.54
CA GLU A 87 -13.54 4.07 22.57
C GLU A 87 -14.81 4.92 22.39
N GLU A 88 -14.66 6.21 22.12
CA GLU A 88 -15.79 7.13 21.92
C GLU A 88 -16.53 6.89 20.59
N LYS A 89 -15.88 6.22 19.62
CA LYS A 89 -16.48 5.83 18.33
C LYS A 89 -17.26 4.52 18.43
N GLY A 90 -17.21 3.83 19.57
CA GLY A 90 -17.93 2.58 19.79
C GLY A 90 -17.30 1.35 19.12
N VAL A 91 -16.00 1.43 18.77
CA VAL A 91 -15.24 0.31 18.23
C VAL A 91 -14.75 -0.57 19.38
N GLY A 92 -14.95 -1.88 19.25
CA GLY A 92 -14.45 -2.88 20.18
C GLY A 92 -13.20 -3.56 19.67
N PHE A 93 -12.35 -3.98 20.60
CA PHE A 93 -11.18 -4.81 20.31
C PHE A 93 -11.22 -6.08 21.14
N GLY A 94 -10.74 -7.18 20.58
CA GLY A 94 -10.67 -8.45 21.28
C GLY A 94 -9.62 -9.41 20.74
N LEU A 95 -9.35 -10.42 21.55
CA LEU A 95 -8.38 -11.48 21.28
C LEU A 95 -9.12 -12.81 21.18
N VAL A 96 -8.77 -13.64 20.19
CA VAL A 96 -9.27 -15.00 20.05
C VAL A 96 -8.08 -15.94 19.89
N ASP A 97 -7.85 -16.80 20.87
CA ASP A 97 -6.77 -17.80 20.85
C ASP A 97 -7.15 -19.00 19.96
N SER A 98 -6.26 -19.36 19.03
CA SER A 98 -6.53 -20.41 18.03
C SER A 98 -6.70 -21.82 18.61
N GLU A 99 -6.12 -22.12 19.77
CA GLU A 99 -6.30 -23.41 20.45
C GLU A 99 -7.38 -23.35 21.52
N LYS A 100 -7.33 -22.37 22.42
CA LYS A 100 -8.25 -22.28 23.58
C LYS A 100 -9.67 -21.97 23.11
N ASP A 101 -9.81 -21.14 22.08
CA ASP A 101 -11.08 -20.63 21.58
C ASP A 101 -11.37 -21.05 20.13
N ALA A 102 -10.77 -22.17 19.69
CA ALA A 102 -11.00 -22.79 18.37
C ALA A 102 -12.48 -22.93 17.99
N ALA A 103 -13.36 -23.20 18.96
CA ALA A 103 -14.80 -23.33 18.72
C ALA A 103 -15.51 -21.99 18.46
N VAL A 104 -14.94 -20.88 18.94
CA VAL A 104 -15.37 -19.51 18.63
C VAL A 104 -14.82 -19.11 17.26
N ALA A 105 -13.52 -19.27 17.04
CA ALA A 105 -12.87 -19.00 15.76
C ALA A 105 -13.62 -19.66 14.58
N LYS A 106 -13.89 -20.96 14.69
CA LYS A 106 -14.67 -21.70 13.69
C LYS A 106 -16.10 -21.18 13.46
N LYS A 107 -16.73 -20.61 14.48
CA LYS A 107 -18.09 -20.04 14.35
C LYS A 107 -18.10 -18.67 13.71
N LEU A 108 -17.04 -17.91 13.92
CA LEU A 108 -16.87 -16.57 13.38
C LEU A 108 -16.19 -16.57 12.01
N GLY A 109 -15.64 -17.71 11.58
CA GLY A 109 -14.97 -17.82 10.29
C GLY A 109 -13.50 -17.41 10.32
N LEU A 110 -12.89 -17.26 11.50
CA LEU A 110 -11.47 -16.89 11.62
C LEU A 110 -10.60 -18.07 11.17
N THR A 111 -9.80 -17.86 10.12
CA THR A 111 -9.01 -18.93 9.50
C THR A 111 -7.52 -18.70 9.53
N GLU A 112 -7.08 -17.44 9.42
CA GLU A 112 -5.68 -17.08 9.31
C GLU A 112 -5.13 -16.56 10.64
N GLU A 113 -4.27 -17.36 11.26
CA GLU A 113 -3.61 -16.99 12.52
C GLU A 113 -2.73 -15.76 12.32
N ASP A 114 -2.70 -14.90 13.33
CA ASP A 114 -2.06 -13.58 13.38
C ASP A 114 -2.68 -12.50 12.46
N SER A 115 -3.90 -12.74 11.95
CA SER A 115 -4.72 -11.75 11.25
C SER A 115 -5.73 -11.04 12.17
N VAL A 116 -6.09 -9.82 11.80
CA VAL A 116 -7.18 -9.05 12.43
C VAL A 116 -8.44 -9.20 11.58
N TYR A 117 -9.53 -9.61 12.20
CA TYR A 117 -10.84 -9.68 11.57
C TYR A 117 -11.74 -8.58 12.11
N VAL A 118 -12.25 -7.73 11.23
CA VAL A 118 -13.14 -6.62 11.56
C VAL A 118 -14.57 -6.98 11.20
N PHE A 119 -15.46 -6.94 12.18
CA PHE A 119 -16.88 -7.18 12.01
C PHE A 119 -17.62 -5.85 12.00
N LYS A 120 -18.35 -5.56 10.93
CA LYS A 120 -19.27 -4.42 10.81
C LYS A 120 -20.60 -4.95 10.30
N GLU A 121 -21.64 -4.85 11.12
CA GLU A 121 -22.96 -5.40 10.80
C GLU A 121 -22.92 -6.91 10.46
N ASP A 122 -23.23 -7.28 9.22
CA ASP A 122 -23.17 -8.66 8.72
C ASP A 122 -21.87 -8.96 7.95
N GLU A 123 -21.02 -7.96 7.72
CA GLU A 123 -19.75 -8.06 6.99
C GLU A 123 -18.56 -8.41 7.89
N MET A 124 -17.65 -9.19 7.32
CA MET A 124 -16.38 -9.59 7.94
C MET A 124 -15.24 -9.25 7.01
N ILE A 125 -14.43 -8.28 7.43
CA ILE A 125 -13.27 -7.80 6.69
C ILE A 125 -12.02 -8.41 7.30
N GLU A 126 -11.19 -9.05 6.48
CA GLU A 126 -9.86 -9.48 6.87
C GLU A 126 -8.87 -8.33 6.65
N TYR A 127 -8.20 -7.91 7.72
CA TYR A 127 -7.18 -6.87 7.66
C TYR A 127 -5.80 -7.49 7.48
N ASP A 128 -5.19 -7.21 6.34
CA ASP A 128 -3.87 -7.71 5.92
C ASP A 128 -2.89 -6.54 5.68
N GLY A 129 -2.92 -5.58 6.59
CA GLY A 129 -2.05 -4.40 6.63
C GLY A 129 -1.03 -4.42 7.78
N GLU A 130 -0.28 -3.33 7.88
CA GLU A 130 0.70 -3.08 8.94
C GLU A 130 0.05 -3.13 10.32
N PHE A 131 0.65 -3.90 11.22
CA PHE A 131 0.17 -3.95 12.60
C PHE A 131 0.74 -2.81 13.44
N ALA A 132 0.24 -1.61 13.18
CA ALA A 132 0.56 -0.39 13.90
C ALA A 132 -0.74 0.30 14.37
N ALA A 133 -0.67 1.02 15.48
CA ALA A 133 -1.86 1.58 16.12
C ALA A 133 -2.49 2.71 15.28
N ASP A 134 -1.66 3.54 14.65
CA ASP A 134 -2.06 4.58 13.70
C ASP A 134 -2.76 3.97 12.48
N THR A 135 -2.12 3.03 11.79
CA THR A 135 -2.71 2.37 10.60
C THR A 135 -4.03 1.66 10.93
N LEU A 136 -4.09 0.93 12.05
CA LEU A 136 -5.34 0.29 12.49
C LEU A 136 -6.44 1.30 12.83
N VAL A 137 -6.07 2.43 13.45
CA VAL A 137 -7.04 3.49 13.79
C VAL A 137 -7.58 4.13 12.52
N GLU A 138 -6.72 4.47 11.55
CA GLU A 138 -7.11 5.02 10.25
C GLU A 138 -8.05 4.05 9.53
N PHE A 139 -7.62 2.79 9.35
CA PHE A 139 -8.43 1.75 8.73
C PHE A 139 -9.81 1.60 9.40
N LEU A 140 -9.87 1.56 10.73
CA LEU A 140 -11.14 1.40 11.45
C LEU A 140 -12.02 2.65 11.43
N LEU A 141 -11.45 3.84 11.23
CA LEU A 141 -12.22 5.05 10.96
C LEU A 141 -12.86 4.97 9.58
N ASP A 142 -12.14 4.50 8.57
CA ASP A 142 -12.69 4.29 7.23
C ASP A 142 -13.77 3.20 7.23
N VAL A 143 -13.56 2.10 7.98
CA VAL A 143 -14.59 1.09 8.22
C VAL A 143 -15.85 1.70 8.85
N LEU A 144 -15.76 2.71 9.71
CA LEU A 144 -16.94 3.34 10.31
C LEU A 144 -17.74 4.23 9.34
N GLU A 145 -17.15 4.66 8.24
CA GLU A 145 -17.83 5.50 7.25
C GLU A 145 -18.85 4.68 6.43
N ASP A 146 -19.72 5.39 5.71
CA ASP A 146 -20.68 4.75 4.81
C ASP A 146 -19.94 4.19 3.58
N PRO A 147 -20.33 3.02 3.04
CA PRO A 147 -19.59 2.38 1.94
C PRO A 147 -19.68 3.12 0.60
N VAL A 148 -20.60 4.09 0.48
CA VAL A 148 -20.77 4.89 -0.73
C VAL A 148 -20.80 6.38 -0.40
N GLU A 149 -19.88 7.13 -0.98
CA GLU A 149 -19.82 8.59 -0.87
C GLU A 149 -20.67 9.28 -1.95
N LEU A 150 -21.48 10.27 -1.56
CA LEU A 150 -22.30 11.04 -2.49
C LEU A 150 -21.56 12.29 -2.99
N ILE A 151 -21.52 12.47 -4.31
CA ILE A 151 -20.94 13.65 -4.96
C ILE A 151 -22.04 14.64 -5.37
N GLU A 152 -22.07 15.76 -4.66
CA GLU A 152 -22.94 16.91 -4.85
C GLU A 152 -22.15 18.18 -5.23
N GLY A 153 -21.84 18.28 -6.52
CA GLY A 153 -21.30 19.50 -7.13
C GLY A 153 -19.78 19.52 -7.26
N ASP A 154 -19.23 20.71 -7.48
CA ASP A 154 -17.92 20.85 -8.12
C ASP A 154 -16.74 20.58 -7.18
N ARG A 155 -16.89 20.80 -5.87
CA ARG A 155 -15.81 20.58 -4.90
C ARG A 155 -15.59 19.09 -4.65
N GLU A 156 -16.66 18.35 -4.44
CA GLU A 156 -16.62 16.90 -4.24
C GLU A 156 -16.20 16.19 -5.53
N LEU A 157 -16.67 16.66 -6.68
CA LEU A 157 -16.18 16.15 -7.97
C LEU A 157 -14.67 16.37 -8.13
N GLN A 158 -14.14 17.53 -7.71
CA GLN A 158 -12.71 17.76 -7.75
C GLN A 158 -11.94 16.86 -6.77
N ALA A 159 -12.49 16.58 -5.59
CA ALA A 159 -11.89 15.64 -4.65
C ALA A 159 -11.83 14.23 -5.25
N PHE A 160 -12.93 13.78 -5.86
CA PHE A 160 -12.98 12.54 -6.63
C PHE A 160 -11.94 12.51 -7.75
N ASP A 161 -11.82 13.57 -8.56
CA ASP A 161 -10.87 13.63 -9.68
C ASP A 161 -9.41 13.52 -9.22
N ASN A 162 -9.07 13.96 -8.00
CA ASN A 162 -7.70 13.94 -7.46
C ASN A 162 -7.24 12.57 -6.93
N ILE A 163 -8.14 11.60 -6.76
CA ILE A 163 -7.79 10.25 -6.30
C ILE A 163 -7.17 9.50 -7.48
N GLU A 164 -5.87 9.22 -7.46
CA GLU A 164 -5.18 8.54 -8.56
C GLU A 164 -4.53 7.21 -8.15
N ASP A 165 -4.25 7.00 -6.87
CA ASP A 165 -3.38 5.91 -6.40
C ASP A 165 -4.12 4.64 -5.95
N GLU A 166 -5.45 4.64 -6.07
CA GLU A 166 -6.33 3.53 -5.71
C GLU A 166 -7.49 3.37 -6.70
N PRO A 167 -8.02 2.13 -6.85
CA PRO A 167 -9.16 1.90 -7.71
C PRO A 167 -10.38 2.62 -7.15
N LYS A 168 -11.19 3.25 -8.01
CA LYS A 168 -12.41 3.94 -7.57
C LYS A 168 -13.55 3.72 -8.54
N LEU A 169 -14.77 3.64 -8.01
CA LEU A 169 -15.98 3.49 -8.82
C LEU A 169 -16.87 4.71 -8.69
N ILE A 170 -17.57 5.08 -9.77
CA ILE A 170 -18.59 6.11 -9.72
C ILE A 170 -19.84 5.76 -10.53
N GLY A 171 -20.99 5.79 -9.87
CA GLY A 171 -22.29 5.50 -10.47
C GLY A 171 -23.20 6.73 -10.56
N TYR A 172 -23.93 6.88 -11.68
CA TYR A 172 -24.99 7.88 -11.79
C TYR A 172 -26.37 7.24 -11.66
N PHE A 173 -27.08 7.53 -10.57
CA PHE A 173 -28.40 6.96 -10.28
C PHE A 173 -29.48 8.03 -10.17
N LYS A 174 -30.74 7.58 -10.09
CA LYS A 174 -31.88 8.50 -10.01
C LYS A 174 -32.00 9.17 -8.65
N ASN A 175 -31.83 8.39 -7.58
CA ASN A 175 -31.93 8.75 -6.17
C ASN A 175 -31.61 7.51 -5.30
N GLU A 176 -31.59 7.69 -3.98
CA GLU A 176 -31.34 6.63 -2.98
C GLU A 176 -32.39 5.49 -3.01
N GLU A 177 -33.60 5.76 -3.49
CA GLU A 177 -34.67 4.75 -3.56
C GLU A 177 -34.54 3.84 -4.79
N SER A 178 -33.59 4.12 -5.70
CA SER A 178 -33.35 3.32 -6.91
C SER A 178 -32.86 1.92 -6.57
N GLU A 179 -33.48 0.90 -7.15
CA GLU A 179 -33.05 -0.50 -7.01
C GLU A 179 -31.58 -0.69 -7.43
N HIS A 180 -31.16 -0.01 -8.50
CA HIS A 180 -29.77 -0.06 -8.99
C HIS A 180 -28.77 0.66 -8.08
N PHE A 181 -29.23 1.65 -7.30
CA PHE A 181 -28.35 2.30 -6.32
C PHE A 181 -28.16 1.38 -5.12
N LYS A 182 -29.21 0.66 -4.70
CA LYS A 182 -29.10 -0.32 -3.62
C LYS A 182 -28.15 -1.46 -3.98
N ALA A 183 -28.30 -2.05 -5.17
CA ALA A 183 -27.36 -3.06 -5.65
C ALA A 183 -25.90 -2.55 -5.75
N PHE A 184 -25.71 -1.24 -5.99
CA PHE A 184 -24.38 -0.62 -5.98
C PHE A 184 -23.84 -0.41 -4.57
N VAL A 185 -24.70 -0.11 -3.58
CA VAL A 185 -24.33 -0.05 -2.16
C VAL A 185 -24.00 -1.45 -1.64
N ASP A 186 -24.84 -2.45 -1.94
CA ASP A 186 -24.62 -3.85 -1.55
C ASP A 186 -23.25 -4.33 -2.09
N ALA A 187 -22.90 -4.00 -3.34
CA ALA A 187 -21.58 -4.32 -3.90
C ALA A 187 -20.43 -3.52 -3.26
N ALA A 188 -20.69 -2.30 -2.76
CA ALA A 188 -19.67 -1.49 -2.10
C ALA A 188 -19.29 -2.07 -0.72
N GLU A 189 -20.26 -2.64 -0.01
CA GLU A 189 -20.03 -3.28 1.29
C GLU A 189 -19.01 -4.43 1.22
N GLU A 190 -18.99 -5.18 0.12
CA GLU A 190 -18.05 -6.28 -0.13
C GLU A 190 -16.58 -5.82 -0.27
N PHE A 191 -16.34 -4.57 -0.71
CA PHE A 191 -14.99 -4.03 -0.91
C PHE A 191 -14.62 -2.93 0.11
N HIS A 192 -15.51 -2.63 1.05
CA HIS A 192 -15.30 -1.59 2.05
C HIS A 192 -14.20 -2.00 3.05
N PRO A 193 -13.22 -1.15 3.38
CA PRO A 193 -13.00 0.23 2.91
C PRO A 193 -11.94 0.36 1.78
N TYR A 194 -11.41 -0.75 1.26
CA TYR A 194 -10.24 -0.75 0.37
C TYR A 194 -10.50 -0.13 -1.01
N ILE A 195 -11.73 -0.21 -1.53
CA ILE A 195 -12.09 0.38 -2.81
C ILE A 195 -13.20 1.41 -2.57
N PRO A 196 -12.95 2.72 -2.74
CA PRO A 196 -13.98 3.74 -2.56
C PRO A 196 -15.02 3.71 -3.68
N PHE A 197 -16.29 3.67 -3.28
CA PHE A 197 -17.44 3.78 -4.18
C PHE A 197 -18.06 5.17 -4.06
N PHE A 198 -18.26 5.82 -5.21
CA PHE A 198 -18.91 7.11 -5.29
C PHE A 198 -20.24 7.00 -6.05
N ALA A 199 -21.21 7.82 -5.67
CA ALA A 199 -22.46 7.94 -6.41
C ALA A 199 -22.86 9.40 -6.57
N THR A 200 -23.56 9.70 -7.66
CA THR A 200 -24.22 10.99 -7.81
C THR A 200 -25.66 10.82 -8.25
N PHE A 201 -26.51 11.74 -7.81
CA PHE A 201 -27.88 11.91 -8.31
C PHE A 201 -28.03 13.20 -9.14
N ASP A 202 -26.99 14.04 -9.19
CA ASP A 202 -27.01 15.29 -9.96
C ASP A 202 -26.64 15.05 -11.43
N SER A 203 -27.63 15.27 -12.31
CA SER A 203 -27.44 15.25 -13.75
C SER A 203 -26.35 16.19 -14.29
N LYS A 204 -25.92 17.21 -13.54
CA LYS A 204 -24.81 18.10 -13.92
C LYS A 204 -23.46 17.45 -13.66
N VAL A 205 -23.30 16.80 -12.51
CA VAL A 205 -22.09 16.03 -12.15
C VAL A 205 -21.93 14.89 -13.14
N ALA A 206 -22.98 14.11 -13.37
CA ALA A 206 -22.99 13.02 -14.35
C ALA A 206 -22.60 13.49 -15.76
N LYS A 207 -23.02 14.68 -16.20
CA LYS A 207 -22.62 15.25 -17.50
C LYS A 207 -21.14 15.58 -17.59
N LYS A 208 -20.50 15.99 -16.48
CA LYS A 208 -19.06 16.27 -16.46
C LYS A 208 -18.25 14.98 -16.54
N LEU A 209 -18.70 13.95 -15.83
CA LEU A 209 -18.15 12.59 -15.86
C LEU A 209 -18.55 11.79 -17.10
N THR A 210 -19.40 12.33 -17.96
CA THR A 210 -19.97 11.67 -19.16
C THR A 210 -20.82 10.42 -18.89
N LEU A 211 -21.22 10.19 -17.63
CA LEU A 211 -22.10 9.10 -17.20
C LEU A 211 -23.55 9.28 -17.67
N LYS A 212 -24.15 8.18 -18.12
CA LYS A 212 -25.61 8.09 -18.33
C LYS A 212 -26.29 7.45 -17.11
N LEU A 213 -27.62 7.55 -17.04
CA LEU A 213 -28.38 6.96 -15.92
C LEU A 213 -28.11 5.45 -15.81
N ASN A 214 -27.88 4.99 -14.58
CA ASN A 214 -27.48 3.64 -14.16
C ASN A 214 -26.17 3.15 -14.81
N GLU A 215 -25.32 4.06 -15.27
CA GLU A 215 -23.96 3.75 -15.75
C GLU A 215 -23.01 3.84 -14.56
N ILE A 216 -22.06 2.90 -14.49
CA ILE A 216 -21.01 2.83 -13.48
C ILE A 216 -19.69 2.80 -14.23
N ASP A 217 -18.79 3.71 -13.87
CA ASP A 217 -17.43 3.77 -14.38
C ASP A 217 -16.46 3.30 -13.29
N TYR A 218 -15.56 2.40 -13.65
CA TYR A 218 -14.43 1.96 -12.85
C TYR A 218 -13.16 2.68 -13.34
N TYR A 219 -12.41 3.27 -12.42
CA TYR A 219 -11.12 3.87 -12.70
C TYR A 219 -10.04 2.98 -12.09
N GLU A 220 -9.21 2.40 -12.96
CA GLU A 220 -7.97 1.75 -12.53
C GLU A 220 -6.99 2.83 -12.00
N PRO A 221 -6.22 2.56 -10.93
CA PRO A 221 -5.16 3.43 -10.45
C PRO A 221 -4.27 3.95 -11.58
N PHE A 222 -3.96 5.24 -11.51
CA PHE A 222 -3.07 5.96 -12.43
C PHE A 222 -3.53 5.99 -13.91
N MET A 223 -4.77 5.61 -14.20
CA MET A 223 -5.35 5.68 -15.54
C MET A 223 -6.26 6.90 -15.71
N ASP A 224 -6.01 7.68 -16.78
CA ASP A 224 -6.80 8.88 -17.11
C ASP A 224 -8.26 8.58 -17.48
N LYS A 225 -8.55 7.36 -17.94
CA LYS A 225 -9.84 6.99 -18.52
C LYS A 225 -10.46 5.83 -17.78
N PRO A 226 -11.76 5.92 -17.46
CA PRO A 226 -12.46 4.80 -16.86
C PRO A 226 -12.77 3.71 -17.88
N VAL A 227 -13.06 2.53 -17.33
CA VAL A 227 -13.77 1.45 -18.00
C VAL A 227 -15.21 1.42 -17.49
N THR A 228 -16.17 1.67 -18.38
CA THR A 228 -17.60 1.53 -18.04
C THR A 228 -17.96 0.07 -17.90
N ILE A 229 -18.59 -0.31 -16.78
CA ILE A 229 -19.08 -1.67 -16.57
C ILE A 229 -20.12 -2.02 -17.66
N PRO A 230 -19.98 -3.16 -18.36
CA PRO A 230 -20.86 -3.52 -19.46
C PRO A 230 -22.29 -3.84 -19.00
N ASP A 231 -23.22 -3.92 -19.96
CA ASP A 231 -24.56 -4.50 -19.79
C ASP A 231 -25.49 -3.87 -18.73
N LYS A 232 -25.30 -2.58 -18.43
CA LYS A 232 -26.17 -1.83 -17.50
C LYS A 232 -27.70 -1.95 -17.77
N PRO A 233 -28.56 -1.82 -16.73
CA PRO A 233 -28.23 -1.61 -15.31
C PRO A 233 -27.66 -2.86 -14.65
N ASN A 234 -26.67 -2.70 -13.79
CA ASN A 234 -25.91 -3.80 -13.19
C ASN A 234 -26.55 -4.33 -11.89
N SER A 235 -26.43 -5.64 -11.65
CA SER A 235 -26.66 -6.24 -10.33
C SER A 235 -25.43 -6.16 -9.43
N GLU A 236 -25.59 -6.44 -8.14
CA GLU A 236 -24.50 -6.55 -7.17
C GLU A 236 -23.43 -7.53 -7.67
N GLU A 237 -23.84 -8.73 -8.09
CA GLU A 237 -22.91 -9.77 -8.52
C GLU A 237 -22.15 -9.41 -9.80
N GLU A 238 -22.78 -8.66 -10.70
CA GLU A 238 -22.12 -8.16 -11.92
C GLU A 238 -21.04 -7.12 -11.60
N ILE A 239 -21.27 -6.27 -10.59
CA ILE A 239 -20.30 -5.26 -10.13
C ILE A 239 -19.13 -5.97 -9.41
N VAL A 240 -19.44 -6.85 -8.46
CA VAL A 240 -18.44 -7.63 -7.72
C VAL A 240 -17.57 -8.44 -8.68
N GLN A 241 -18.18 -9.16 -9.61
CA GLN A 241 -17.44 -9.94 -10.60
C GLN A 241 -16.53 -9.05 -11.46
N PHE A 242 -17.02 -7.89 -11.89
CA PHE A 242 -16.21 -6.96 -12.68
C PHE A 242 -14.99 -6.47 -11.90
N ILE A 243 -15.17 -6.08 -10.64
CA ILE A 243 -14.06 -5.60 -9.79
C ILE A 243 -13.05 -6.72 -9.54
N GLU A 244 -13.50 -7.94 -9.23
CA GLU A 244 -12.62 -9.10 -9.05
C GLU A 244 -11.81 -9.42 -10.31
N GLU A 245 -12.41 -9.29 -11.50
CA GLU A 245 -11.71 -9.47 -12.78
C GLU A 245 -10.66 -8.37 -13.06
N HIS A 246 -10.81 -7.19 -12.46
CA HIS A 246 -9.93 -6.02 -12.63
C HIS A 246 -9.16 -5.66 -11.35
N LYS A 247 -9.15 -6.54 -10.33
CA LYS A 247 -8.58 -6.27 -9.01
C LYS A 247 -7.10 -5.90 -9.06
N ARG A 248 -6.36 -6.52 -9.99
CA ARG A 248 -4.93 -6.27 -10.16
C ARG A 248 -4.69 -5.17 -11.19
N SER A 249 -4.26 -4.01 -10.70
CA SER A 249 -3.87 -2.87 -11.54
C SER A 249 -2.45 -3.01 -12.10
N THR A 250 -2.20 -2.33 -13.22
CA THR A 250 -0.91 -2.32 -13.93
C THR A 250 0.16 -1.63 -13.11
N LEU A 251 -0.20 -0.54 -12.43
CA LEU A 251 0.60 0.15 -11.43
C LEU A 251 -0.24 0.24 -10.16
N ARG A 252 0.30 -0.21 -9.04
CA ARG A 252 -0.37 -0.21 -7.73
C ARG A 252 0.57 0.36 -6.68
N LYS A 253 0.06 1.24 -5.82
CA LYS A 253 0.82 1.77 -4.69
C LYS A 253 0.79 0.74 -3.55
N LEU A 254 1.92 0.48 -2.92
CA LEU A 254 1.97 -0.28 -1.68
C LEU A 254 1.50 0.65 -0.55
N LYS A 255 0.34 0.37 0.06
CA LYS A 255 -0.21 1.15 1.16
C LYS A 255 -0.06 0.39 2.49
N PRO A 256 0.15 1.06 3.63
CA PRO A 256 0.30 0.39 4.93
C PRO A 256 -0.88 -0.50 5.30
N ASP A 257 -2.10 -0.10 5.00
CA ASP A 257 -3.35 -0.81 5.32
C ASP A 257 -3.57 -2.14 4.57
N SER A 258 -2.84 -2.37 3.48
CA SER A 258 -3.03 -3.48 2.54
C SER A 258 -1.70 -4.06 2.03
N MET A 259 -0.61 -3.75 2.74
CA MET A 259 0.75 -4.07 2.29
C MET A 259 1.01 -5.57 2.13
N TYR A 260 0.43 -6.42 2.99
CA TYR A 260 0.66 -7.86 2.93
C TYR A 260 -0.18 -8.49 1.82
N GLU A 261 -1.45 -8.09 1.67
CA GLU A 261 -2.30 -8.54 0.55
C GLU A 261 -1.62 -8.23 -0.80
N THR A 262 -1.15 -7.00 -0.96
CA THR A 262 -0.47 -6.55 -2.19
C THR A 262 0.82 -7.33 -2.44
N TRP A 263 1.59 -7.63 -1.38
CA TRP A 263 2.86 -8.35 -1.50
C TRP A 263 2.68 -9.85 -1.74
N GLU A 264 1.57 -10.43 -1.32
CA GLU A 264 1.29 -11.86 -1.50
C GLU A 264 0.63 -12.19 -2.83
N ASP A 265 0.04 -11.18 -3.46
CA ASP A 265 -0.47 -11.24 -4.82
C ASP A 265 0.65 -11.18 -5.87
N ASP A 266 1.58 -12.15 -5.81
CA ASP A 266 2.74 -12.26 -6.71
C ASP A 266 2.39 -12.76 -8.12
N MET A 267 3.26 -12.43 -9.07
CA MET A 267 3.16 -12.89 -10.45
C MET A 267 4.26 -13.91 -10.72
N ASP A 268 3.91 -15.21 -10.70
CA ASP A 268 4.86 -16.31 -10.92
C ASP A 268 6.08 -16.28 -9.98
N GLY A 269 5.88 -15.87 -8.72
CA GLY A 269 6.90 -15.77 -7.68
C GLY A 269 7.73 -14.49 -7.72
N ILE A 270 7.35 -13.49 -8.53
CA ILE A 270 8.06 -12.21 -8.63
C ILE A 270 7.14 -11.00 -8.52
N HIS A 271 7.73 -9.88 -8.11
CA HIS A 271 7.17 -8.53 -8.23
C HIS A 271 8.12 -7.63 -9.00
N ILE A 272 7.57 -6.75 -9.84
CA ILE A 272 8.31 -5.58 -10.32
C ILE A 272 8.08 -4.48 -9.28
N VAL A 273 9.14 -4.00 -8.65
CA VAL A 273 9.08 -3.02 -7.56
C VAL A 273 9.77 -1.74 -8.01
N ALA A 274 9.11 -0.62 -7.85
CA ALA A 274 9.65 0.71 -8.08
C ALA A 274 9.62 1.52 -6.79
N PHE A 275 10.77 2.08 -6.38
CA PHE A 275 10.87 3.00 -5.26
C PHE A 275 10.95 4.43 -5.80
N ALA A 276 10.07 5.31 -5.34
CA ALA A 276 10.11 6.74 -5.66
C ALA A 276 9.37 7.52 -4.58
N GLU A 277 10.01 8.54 -4.03
CA GLU A 277 9.41 9.49 -3.09
C GLU A 277 8.61 10.54 -3.89
N GLU A 278 7.30 10.66 -3.64
CA GLU A 278 6.42 11.56 -4.41
C GLU A 278 6.79 13.04 -4.20
N ASP A 279 7.23 13.40 -3.00
CA ASP A 279 7.58 14.78 -2.62
C ASP A 279 9.00 15.20 -3.07
N ASP A 280 9.84 14.24 -3.48
CA ASP A 280 11.16 14.53 -4.06
C ASP A 280 11.05 14.84 -5.57
N PRO A 281 11.71 15.89 -6.10
CA PRO A 281 11.61 16.23 -7.52
C PRO A 281 12.02 15.12 -8.49
N ASP A 282 13.05 14.32 -8.17
CA ASP A 282 13.51 13.23 -9.02
C ASP A 282 12.55 12.03 -8.89
N GLY A 283 12.03 11.78 -7.69
CA GLY A 283 10.99 10.79 -7.43
C GLY A 283 9.67 11.07 -8.16
N TYR A 284 9.19 12.31 -8.12
CA TYR A 284 8.01 12.75 -8.87
C TYR A 284 8.18 12.58 -10.39
N GLU A 285 9.32 13.02 -10.96
CA GLU A 285 9.58 12.84 -12.39
C GLU A 285 9.61 11.35 -12.77
N PHE A 286 10.19 10.50 -11.92
CA PHE A 286 10.21 9.06 -12.14
C PHE A 286 8.82 8.42 -12.05
N LEU A 287 8.00 8.84 -11.08
CA LEU A 287 6.63 8.36 -10.95
C LEU A 287 5.79 8.67 -12.19
N GLU A 288 5.89 9.88 -12.75
CA GLU A 288 5.18 10.24 -13.98
C GLU A 288 5.62 9.35 -15.17
N ILE A 289 6.90 8.95 -15.24
CA ILE A 289 7.37 7.97 -16.23
C ILE A 289 6.76 6.58 -15.98
N LEU A 290 6.60 6.16 -14.72
CA LEU A 290 5.94 4.89 -14.39
C LEU A 290 4.47 4.91 -14.78
N LYS A 291 3.75 6.02 -14.55
CA LYS A 291 2.37 6.21 -14.98
C LYS A 291 2.26 6.09 -16.51
N ASP A 292 3.11 6.77 -17.27
CA ASP A 292 3.17 6.66 -18.73
C ASP A 292 3.40 5.21 -19.20
N VAL A 293 4.34 4.49 -18.57
CA VAL A 293 4.63 3.09 -18.88
C VAL A 293 3.44 2.19 -18.57
N ALA A 294 2.75 2.41 -17.45
CA ALA A 294 1.58 1.65 -17.05
C ALA A 294 0.42 1.89 -18.04
N GLN A 295 0.15 3.13 -18.40
CA GLN A 295 -0.90 3.50 -19.36
C GLN A 295 -0.64 2.88 -20.75
N ASP A 296 0.60 2.87 -21.22
CA ASP A 296 0.97 2.26 -22.51
C ASP A 296 0.84 0.72 -22.51
N ASN A 297 0.77 0.09 -21.33
CA ASN A 297 0.76 -1.36 -21.17
C ASN A 297 -0.42 -1.89 -20.33
N THR A 298 -1.47 -1.10 -20.09
CA THR A 298 -2.65 -1.47 -19.27
C THR A 298 -3.35 -2.74 -19.76
N ASP A 299 -3.35 -2.99 -21.08
CA ASP A 299 -3.94 -4.20 -21.67
C ASP A 299 -3.10 -5.47 -21.45
N ASN A 300 -1.93 -5.40 -20.80
CA ASN A 300 -1.04 -6.53 -20.57
C ASN A 300 -1.29 -7.16 -19.18
N PRO A 301 -2.00 -8.30 -19.09
CA PRO A 301 -2.32 -8.92 -17.80
C PRO A 301 -1.11 -9.53 -17.09
N ASP A 302 0.02 -9.66 -17.80
CA ASP A 302 1.29 -10.19 -17.28
C ASP A 302 2.19 -9.07 -16.69
N LEU A 303 1.68 -7.84 -16.58
CA LEU A 303 2.41 -6.69 -16.03
C LEU A 303 1.67 -6.12 -14.81
N SER A 304 2.35 -6.14 -13.66
CA SER A 304 1.97 -5.36 -12.49
C SER A 304 3.22 -4.82 -11.82
N ILE A 305 3.24 -3.51 -11.56
CA ILE A 305 4.33 -2.79 -10.91
C ILE A 305 3.82 -2.32 -9.55
N ILE A 306 4.54 -2.68 -8.49
CA ILE A 306 4.33 -2.13 -7.15
C ILE A 306 5.20 -0.88 -7.03
N TRP A 307 4.57 0.27 -6.91
CA TRP A 307 5.23 1.49 -6.48
C TRP A 307 5.24 1.57 -4.96
N ILE A 308 6.40 1.80 -4.38
CA ILE A 308 6.60 2.03 -2.96
C ILE A 308 7.15 3.44 -2.79
N ASP A 309 6.43 4.28 -2.07
CA ASP A 309 7.00 5.50 -1.51
C ASP A 309 7.77 5.14 -0.22
N PRO A 310 9.09 5.35 -0.15
CA PRO A 310 9.85 5.05 1.06
C PRO A 310 9.36 5.80 2.30
N GLU A 311 8.78 6.99 2.16
CA GLU A 311 8.28 7.80 3.28
C GLU A 311 7.11 7.15 4.01
N ASP A 312 6.30 6.34 3.31
CA ASP A 312 5.18 5.60 3.89
C ASP A 312 5.67 4.45 4.82
N PHE A 313 6.93 4.01 4.67
CA PHE A 313 7.49 2.86 5.40
C PHE A 313 8.87 3.15 6.01
N PRO A 314 9.00 4.14 6.91
CA PRO A 314 10.29 4.61 7.42
C PRO A 314 11.07 3.54 8.18
N LEU A 315 10.38 2.57 8.78
CA LEU A 315 10.99 1.44 9.51
C LEU A 315 11.60 0.39 8.57
N LEU A 316 11.14 0.32 7.32
CA LEU A 316 11.60 -0.66 6.33
C LEU A 316 12.72 -0.14 5.43
N ILE A 317 12.93 1.18 5.33
CA ILE A 317 14.02 1.79 4.54
C ILE A 317 15.38 1.10 4.81
N PRO A 318 15.90 1.00 6.06
CA PRO A 318 17.22 0.42 6.30
C PRO A 318 17.28 -1.08 5.97
N TYR A 319 16.13 -1.77 6.06
CA TYR A 319 16.03 -3.18 5.69
C TYR A 319 16.12 -3.34 4.16
N TRP A 320 15.39 -2.53 3.40
CA TRP A 320 15.40 -2.57 1.94
C TRP A 320 16.74 -2.17 1.35
N GLU A 321 17.35 -1.06 1.81
CA GLU A 321 18.69 -0.64 1.38
C GLU A 321 19.72 -1.76 1.57
N LYS A 322 19.70 -2.41 2.74
CA LYS A 322 20.61 -3.52 3.05
C LYS A 322 20.30 -4.78 2.25
N THR A 323 19.04 -5.12 2.06
CA THR A 323 18.61 -6.39 1.44
C THR A 323 18.78 -6.34 -0.07
N PHE A 324 18.47 -5.21 -0.67
CA PHE A 324 18.54 -5.01 -2.12
C PHE A 324 19.84 -4.35 -2.58
N ASP A 325 20.68 -3.87 -1.66
CA ASP A 325 21.93 -3.14 -1.96
C ASP A 325 21.68 -1.92 -2.85
N ILE A 326 20.67 -1.13 -2.46
CA ILE A 326 20.20 0.08 -3.16
C ILE A 326 20.26 1.29 -2.24
N ASP A 327 20.27 2.48 -2.85
CA ASP A 327 20.14 3.77 -2.17
C ASP A 327 18.71 4.30 -2.41
N LEU A 328 17.90 4.37 -1.36
CA LEU A 328 16.51 4.81 -1.44
C LEU A 328 16.36 6.34 -1.45
N SER A 329 17.46 7.09 -1.37
CA SER A 329 17.45 8.54 -1.66
C SER A 329 17.36 8.86 -3.16
N GLN A 330 17.34 7.85 -4.02
CA GLN A 330 17.18 7.98 -5.46
C GLN A 330 16.10 7.01 -5.96
N PRO A 331 15.39 7.34 -7.06
CA PRO A 331 14.40 6.43 -7.63
C PRO A 331 15.03 5.12 -8.10
N GLN A 332 14.38 4.00 -7.80
CA GLN A 332 14.83 2.65 -8.16
C GLN A 332 13.72 1.88 -8.87
N ILE A 333 14.07 0.94 -9.75
CA ILE A 333 13.15 -0.08 -10.25
C ILE A 333 13.87 -1.41 -10.43
N GLY A 334 13.25 -2.49 -9.99
CA GLY A 334 13.84 -3.83 -10.01
C GLY A 334 12.81 -4.94 -10.01
N VAL A 335 13.30 -6.17 -10.03
CA VAL A 335 12.48 -7.38 -9.89
C VAL A 335 12.87 -8.08 -8.60
N VAL A 336 11.89 -8.35 -7.74
CA VAL A 336 12.07 -9.02 -6.46
C VAL A 336 11.46 -10.42 -6.55
N ASN A 337 12.23 -11.44 -6.16
CA ASN A 337 11.73 -12.81 -6.00
C ASN A 337 11.19 -12.99 -4.58
N VAL A 338 9.90 -13.31 -4.45
CA VAL A 338 9.22 -13.45 -3.14
C VAL A 338 9.70 -14.68 -2.35
N THR A 339 10.29 -15.67 -3.03
CA THR A 339 10.76 -16.91 -2.38
C THR A 339 12.08 -16.72 -1.63
N ASP A 340 12.92 -15.77 -2.06
CA ASP A 340 14.23 -15.48 -1.48
C ASP A 340 14.19 -14.29 -0.50
N VAL A 341 13.15 -13.46 -0.62
CA VAL A 341 12.94 -12.26 0.20
C VAL A 341 11.66 -12.45 1.00
N SER A 342 11.79 -13.01 2.21
CA SER A 342 10.71 -12.91 3.19
C SER A 342 10.70 -11.49 3.73
N ILE A 343 9.73 -10.66 3.32
CA ILE A 343 9.24 -9.65 4.27
C ILE A 343 8.83 -10.46 5.50
N GLN A 344 9.35 -10.11 6.68
CA GLN A 344 8.93 -10.78 7.91
C GLN A 344 7.48 -10.40 8.16
N THR A 345 6.57 -11.09 7.48
CA THR A 345 5.17 -11.15 7.84
C THR A 345 5.09 -11.74 9.25
N ARG A 346 4.06 -11.40 10.03
CA ARG A 346 3.80 -12.04 11.34
C ARG A 346 3.84 -13.57 11.27
N ARG A 347 3.61 -14.11 10.07
CA ARG A 347 3.39 -15.48 9.66
C ARG A 347 4.50 -16.50 9.96
N GLY A 348 5.68 -16.12 10.48
CA GLY A 348 6.70 -17.05 11.00
C GLY A 348 7.16 -18.20 10.06
N ARG A 349 6.72 -18.21 8.80
CA ARG A 349 6.92 -19.29 7.84
C ARG A 349 7.67 -18.73 6.63
N PRO A 350 8.76 -19.40 6.20
CA PRO A 350 9.20 -19.23 4.81
C PRO A 350 8.05 -19.62 3.90
N CYS A 351 7.77 -18.82 2.87
CA CYS A 351 6.80 -19.13 1.83
C CYS A 351 7.17 -20.47 1.19
N VAL A 352 6.50 -21.56 1.58
CA VAL A 352 6.63 -22.85 0.91
C VAL A 352 5.37 -23.04 0.08
N GLY A 353 5.45 -22.64 -1.18
CA GLY A 353 4.50 -23.06 -2.19
C GLY A 353 4.34 -24.58 -2.17
N ALA A 354 3.10 -25.05 -2.15
CA ALA A 354 2.75 -26.45 -2.10
C ALA A 354 3.21 -27.21 -3.36
N SER A 355 4.47 -27.65 -3.39
CA SER A 355 4.92 -28.66 -4.35
C SER A 355 4.65 -30.05 -3.80
N LEU A 356 3.67 -30.72 -4.41
CA LEU A 356 3.51 -32.17 -4.30
C LEU A 356 4.82 -32.89 -4.65
N ALA A 357 5.07 -33.99 -3.94
CA ALA A 357 6.05 -35.06 -4.19
C ALA A 357 7.53 -34.81 -3.82
N GLY A 358 7.86 -35.17 -2.56
CA GLY A 358 8.84 -36.22 -2.27
C GLY A 358 10.28 -36.04 -2.76
N SER A 359 11.10 -35.29 -2.01
CA SER A 359 12.47 -35.69 -1.65
C SER A 359 13.05 -34.71 -0.63
N ARG A 360 13.51 -35.22 0.52
CA ARG A 360 14.26 -34.43 1.51
C ARG A 360 15.70 -34.22 1.02
N PRO A 361 16.28 -33.01 1.18
CA PRO A 361 17.71 -32.89 1.38
C PRO A 361 18.03 -32.69 2.86
N LEU A 362 19.16 -33.27 3.27
CA LEU A 362 19.75 -33.17 4.60
C LEU A 362 20.32 -31.77 4.83
N CYS A 363 19.87 -31.06 5.88
CA CYS A 363 20.57 -29.88 6.38
C CYS A 363 21.84 -30.30 7.14
N ASN A 364 23.00 -29.80 6.71
CA ASN A 364 24.21 -29.78 7.53
C ASN A 364 24.16 -28.53 8.45
N PRO A 365 24.53 -28.63 9.73
CA PRO A 365 24.76 -27.45 10.55
C PRO A 365 26.08 -26.79 10.08
N TRP A 366 26.22 -25.48 10.25
CA TRP A 366 27.39 -24.64 9.88
C TRP A 366 27.36 -24.04 8.45
N GLY A 367 26.77 -22.83 8.37
CA GLY A 367 27.13 -21.77 7.42
C GLY A 367 26.47 -21.80 6.05
N CYS A 368 25.57 -20.85 5.78
CA CYS A 368 25.11 -20.50 4.43
C CYS A 368 25.92 -19.30 3.92
N ASP A 369 26.93 -19.56 3.10
CA ASP A 369 27.43 -18.61 2.10
C ASP A 369 26.68 -18.88 0.79
N PRO A 370 26.16 -17.87 0.06
CA PRO A 370 25.54 -18.11 -1.24
C PRO A 370 26.61 -18.53 -2.26
N CYS A 371 26.56 -19.80 -2.69
CA CYS A 371 27.34 -20.27 -3.83
C CYS A 371 26.72 -19.74 -5.13
N TRP A 372 27.35 -18.71 -5.70
CA TRP A 372 27.11 -18.29 -7.08
C TRP A 372 27.79 -19.28 -8.04
N VAL A 373 27.02 -19.93 -8.92
CA VAL A 373 27.55 -20.64 -10.08
C VAL A 373 27.21 -19.83 -11.33
N GLU A 374 28.23 -19.25 -11.96
CA GLU A 374 28.11 -18.63 -13.28
C GLU A 374 27.56 -19.64 -14.31
N GLY A 375 26.47 -19.28 -14.99
CA GLY A 375 26.14 -19.86 -16.29
C GLY A 375 25.04 -20.93 -16.36
N ALA A 376 24.09 -20.97 -15.43
CA ALA A 376 22.87 -21.78 -15.62
C ALA A 376 21.76 -20.94 -16.27
N GLN A 377 21.30 -21.33 -17.47
CA GLN A 377 20.04 -20.86 -18.04
C GLN A 377 18.88 -21.41 -17.20
N CYS A 378 18.05 -20.55 -16.63
CA CYS A 378 16.77 -20.95 -16.05
C CYS A 378 15.82 -21.38 -17.18
N PRO A 379 15.41 -22.67 -17.27
CA PRO A 379 14.46 -23.10 -18.28
C PRO A 379 13.04 -22.73 -17.82
N GLY A 380 12.43 -21.74 -18.48
CA GLY A 380 11.05 -21.31 -18.18
C GLY A 380 10.72 -19.85 -18.51
N PHE A 381 11.72 -19.02 -18.81
CA PHE A 381 11.55 -17.58 -19.06
C PHE A 381 10.84 -17.28 -20.39
N PRO A 382 9.72 -16.52 -20.40
CA PRO A 382 9.23 -15.88 -21.62
C PRO A 382 10.17 -14.72 -21.99
N GLN A 383 10.82 -14.80 -23.16
CA GLN A 383 11.66 -13.72 -23.69
C GLN A 383 10.88 -12.41 -23.95
N SER A 384 9.55 -12.43 -23.90
CA SER A 384 8.67 -11.29 -24.15
C SER A 384 8.79 -10.21 -23.07
N VAL A 385 8.79 -10.57 -21.79
CA VAL A 385 8.79 -9.61 -20.66
C VAL A 385 10.07 -8.75 -20.64
N PHE A 386 11.22 -9.37 -20.90
CA PHE A 386 12.51 -8.67 -20.99
C PHE A 386 12.60 -7.74 -22.22
N GLN A 387 11.94 -8.09 -23.33
CA GLN A 387 11.95 -7.29 -24.56
C GLN A 387 11.04 -6.07 -24.48
N THR A 388 9.98 -6.11 -23.68
CA THR A 388 9.05 -4.98 -23.49
C THR A 388 9.70 -3.89 -22.63
N CYS A 389 10.26 -4.24 -21.47
CA CYS A 389 10.94 -3.28 -20.58
C CYS A 389 12.21 -2.69 -21.22
N ALA A 390 13.06 -3.52 -21.83
CA ALA A 390 14.27 -3.03 -22.51
C ALA A 390 13.99 -2.34 -23.86
N GLY A 391 12.80 -2.54 -24.44
CA GLY A 391 12.39 -1.98 -25.72
C GLY A 391 11.68 -0.63 -25.62
N ALA A 392 11.07 -0.33 -24.48
CA ALA A 392 10.35 0.92 -24.22
C ALA A 392 11.30 2.09 -23.86
N MET A 393 12.27 1.86 -22.98
CA MET A 393 13.17 2.93 -22.50
C MET A 393 14.00 3.65 -23.59
N PRO A 394 14.49 3.00 -24.67
CA PRO A 394 15.26 3.72 -25.70
C PRO A 394 14.41 4.49 -26.72
N ARG A 395 13.07 4.34 -26.77
CA ARG A 395 12.24 4.97 -27.81
C ARG A 395 11.80 6.40 -27.48
N LEU A 396 11.88 6.83 -26.22
CA LEU A 396 11.56 8.19 -25.80
C LEU A 396 12.73 9.18 -25.97
N TRP A 397 13.98 8.69 -26.06
CA TRP A 397 15.17 9.54 -26.22
C TRP A 397 15.69 9.68 -27.66
N GLY A 398 14.98 9.16 -28.65
CA GLY A 398 15.42 9.15 -30.05
C GLY A 398 15.11 10.40 -30.89
N ASN A 399 14.33 11.38 -30.40
CA ASN A 399 13.78 12.43 -31.27
C ASN A 399 14.14 13.89 -30.95
N GLN A 400 15.07 14.17 -30.02
CA GLN A 400 15.54 15.56 -29.81
C GLN A 400 16.99 15.86 -30.24
N HIS A 401 17.82 14.86 -30.53
CA HIS A 401 19.18 15.10 -31.03
C HIS A 401 19.52 14.16 -32.18
N GLY A 402 19.33 14.66 -33.41
CA GLY A 402 19.47 13.90 -34.65
C GLY A 402 20.71 13.00 -34.70
N TRP A 403 20.48 11.69 -34.60
CA TRP A 403 21.42 10.64 -34.95
C TRP A 403 20.74 9.68 -35.92
N SER A 404 21.29 9.58 -37.14
CA SER A 404 20.91 8.55 -38.10
C SER A 404 21.72 7.27 -37.86
N PRO A 405 21.14 6.07 -38.01
CA PRO A 405 21.86 4.83 -37.76
C PRO A 405 22.77 4.49 -38.94
N ALA A 406 24.08 4.45 -38.69
CA ALA A 406 25.03 3.85 -39.61
C ALA A 406 24.97 2.31 -39.48
N ARG A 407 24.58 1.65 -40.57
CA ARG A 407 24.66 0.19 -40.72
C ARG A 407 26.12 -0.28 -40.58
N GLY A 408 26.41 -1.11 -39.58
CA GLY A 408 27.73 -1.71 -39.39
C GLY A 408 27.65 -2.98 -38.53
N HIS A 409 28.15 -4.08 -39.11
CA HIS A 409 28.22 -5.46 -38.66
C HIS A 409 28.09 -5.80 -37.16
N ALA A 410 27.14 -6.71 -36.89
CA ALA A 410 27.09 -7.57 -35.72
C ALA A 410 28.31 -8.51 -35.65
N SER A 411 29.02 -8.50 -34.52
CA SER A 411 29.54 -9.69 -33.82
C SER A 411 30.39 -9.27 -32.62
N ASN A 412 30.18 -9.95 -31.50
CA ASN A 412 30.90 -9.88 -30.23
C ASN A 412 30.71 -8.65 -29.34
N MET A 413 29.60 -8.63 -28.60
CA MET A 413 29.60 -8.17 -27.19
C MET A 413 28.84 -9.18 -26.34
N ARG A 414 29.52 -9.73 -25.33
CA ARG A 414 28.91 -10.46 -24.22
C ARG A 414 28.09 -9.46 -23.42
N TRP A 415 26.81 -9.75 -23.25
CA TRP A 415 25.96 -9.04 -22.30
C TRP A 415 26.21 -9.65 -20.92
N SER A 416 26.86 -8.88 -20.04
CA SER A 416 26.73 -9.08 -18.60
C SER A 416 25.48 -8.32 -18.18
N CYS A 417 24.44 -9.02 -17.71
CA CYS A 417 23.29 -8.37 -17.08
C CYS A 417 23.69 -7.92 -15.68
N VAL A 418 24.10 -6.67 -15.57
CA VAL A 418 23.94 -5.82 -14.38
C VAL A 418 23.51 -4.48 -14.96
N PHE A 419 22.22 -4.16 -14.91
CA PHE A 419 21.76 -2.79 -15.16
C PHE A 419 21.50 -2.15 -13.80
N CYS A 420 22.59 -1.68 -13.17
CA CYS A 420 22.53 -0.48 -12.33
C CYS A 420 22.73 0.68 -13.30
N MET A 421 21.71 1.48 -13.58
CA MET A 421 21.93 2.81 -14.15
C MET A 421 22.20 3.76 -13.00
N ASP A 422 23.48 3.90 -12.68
CA ASP A 422 24.02 4.86 -11.73
C ASP A 422 23.92 6.27 -12.37
N TRP A 423 22.90 7.06 -12.00
CA TRP A 423 22.73 8.43 -12.48
C TRP A 423 23.48 9.42 -11.58
N SER A 424 24.81 9.46 -11.69
CA SER A 424 25.59 10.55 -11.07
C SER A 424 25.69 11.76 -11.98
N VAL A 425 24.83 12.77 -11.75
CA VAL A 425 25.04 14.13 -12.26
C VAL A 425 26.03 14.85 -11.34
N SER A 426 27.29 14.43 -11.32
CA SER A 426 28.43 15.27 -10.93
C SER A 426 29.72 14.49 -10.96
N GLU A 427 30.59 14.76 -11.95
CA GLU A 427 32.04 14.90 -11.77
C GLU A 427 32.73 15.16 -13.12
N MET A 428 33.16 16.42 -13.35
CA MET A 428 34.17 16.74 -14.35
C MET A 428 35.49 17.04 -13.66
N PRO A 429 36.57 16.29 -13.91
CA PRO A 429 37.91 16.77 -13.64
C PRO A 429 38.44 17.60 -14.81
N ARG A 430 38.75 18.87 -14.54
CA ARG A 430 39.59 19.72 -15.39
C ARG A 430 41.05 19.23 -15.35
N HIS A 431 41.78 19.56 -16.43
CA HIS A 431 43.20 19.32 -16.75
C HIS A 431 43.43 18.00 -17.50
N TRP A 432 43.86 18.00 -18.77
CA TRP A 432 45.20 18.42 -19.21
C TRP A 432 45.22 19.11 -20.59
N LEU A 433 46.15 20.06 -20.72
CA LEU A 433 46.52 20.83 -21.93
C LEU A 433 47.77 20.22 -22.58
N HIS A 434 47.89 20.41 -23.91
CA HIS A 434 49.02 20.12 -24.82
C HIS A 434 49.20 18.64 -25.23
N SER A 435 49.50 18.24 -26.47
CA SER A 435 50.08 18.89 -27.65
C SER A 435 49.81 18.05 -28.92
N ALA A 436 49.90 18.72 -30.08
CA ALA A 436 50.16 18.19 -31.44
C ALA A 436 49.12 17.18 -32.01
N SER A 437 48.63 17.26 -33.24
CA SER A 437 49.13 17.80 -34.51
C SER A 437 47.98 17.84 -35.53
N ARG A 438 48.15 18.70 -36.55
CA ARG A 438 47.21 19.07 -37.62
C ARG A 438 46.59 17.93 -38.47
N PRO A 439 45.45 18.20 -39.15
CA PRO A 439 44.76 17.28 -40.07
C PRO A 439 45.29 17.38 -41.52
N PRO A 440 44.88 16.46 -42.40
CA PRO A 440 44.50 16.81 -43.77
C PRO A 440 43.05 16.34 -44.04
N LEU A 441 42.13 17.25 -44.39
CA LEU A 441 41.83 17.73 -45.76
C LEU A 441 41.27 16.66 -46.72
N CYS A 442 39.94 16.73 -46.86
CA CYS A 442 39.15 16.82 -48.10
C CYS A 442 38.95 15.66 -49.10
N SER A 443 37.74 15.73 -49.66
CA SER A 443 37.17 15.23 -50.93
C SER A 443 36.44 13.89 -50.83
N ARG A 444 35.19 13.75 -51.31
CA ARG A 444 34.37 14.59 -52.18
C ARG A 444 32.89 14.34 -51.92
#